data_AF-A0A5A8AAJ7-F1
#
_entry.id   AF-A0A5A8AAJ7-F1
#
_cell.length_a   1.000
_cell.length_b   1.000
_cell.length_c   1.000
_cell.angle_alpha   90.00
_cell.angle_beta   90.00
_cell.angle_gamma   90.00
#
_symmetry.space_group_name_H-M   'P 1'
#
loop_
_entity.id
_entity.type
_entity.pdbx_description
1 polymer ?
#
loop_
_entity_poly.entity_id
_entity_poly.type
_entity_poly.pdbx_seq_one_letter_code
_entity_poly.pdbx_strand_id
1 'polypeptide(L)'
;MRLRIGVALAVVVIAAAGFLAGPLSRGDRLSDILTGQTPLLAGVARAPGGGADLSGAADLGTDQRPATLRIACEPAGSGLSAALTVPRFAELAPRFDFAGLAGSDSETPLTGILVSSAGSVRSVRMPVQGAATGREAGFTLTVTGARRGEDPLRGVAQALTQPGTRLTWTQASPRSGDPALTAVFTVTEADAAALKNALGGCLAAPF
;
A
#
# COMPACT_ATOMS: atom_id res chain seq x y z
N MET A 1 -62.55 -27.89 -29.11
CA MET A 1 -63.38 -26.87 -29.77
C MET A 1 -62.70 -25.50 -29.61
N ARG A 2 -62.31 -24.89 -30.73
CA ARG A 2 -61.96 -23.46 -30.96
C ARG A 2 -60.66 -22.88 -30.36
N LEU A 3 -59.68 -22.71 -31.25
CA LEU A 3 -58.61 -21.68 -31.25
C LEU A 3 -59.20 -20.27 -31.08
N ARG A 4 -58.45 -19.37 -30.42
CA ARG A 4 -58.19 -18.00 -30.91
C ARG A 4 -56.78 -17.52 -30.57
N ILE A 5 -56.05 -17.24 -31.65
CA ILE A 5 -54.78 -16.53 -31.81
C ILE A 5 -54.91 -15.07 -31.31
N GLY A 6 -53.84 -14.53 -30.74
CA GLY A 6 -53.65 -13.10 -30.52
C GLY A 6 -52.18 -12.74 -30.29
N VAL A 7 -51.44 -12.60 -31.38
CA VAL A 7 -50.05 -12.10 -31.48
C VAL A 7 -50.03 -10.56 -31.45
N ALA A 8 -48.86 -9.98 -31.15
CA ALA A 8 -48.35 -8.62 -31.47
C ALA A 8 -48.23 -7.68 -30.26
N LEU A 9 -47.22 -6.83 -30.09
CA LEU A 9 -45.91 -6.58 -30.71
C LEU A 9 -45.25 -5.50 -29.82
N ALA A 10 -43.93 -5.47 -29.74
CA ALA A 10 -43.14 -4.48 -29.03
C ALA A 10 -43.32 -3.04 -29.57
N VAL A 11 -43.26 -2.05 -28.68
CA VAL A 11 -42.92 -0.66 -29.02
C VAL A 11 -41.93 -0.13 -27.99
N VAL A 12 -40.67 -0.01 -28.43
CA VAL A 12 -39.59 0.71 -27.77
C VAL A 12 -39.79 2.20 -28.05
N VAL A 13 -39.92 3.02 -27.02
CA VAL A 13 -39.97 4.48 -27.16
C VAL A 13 -38.54 5.02 -27.09
N ILE A 14 -37.97 5.31 -28.25
CA ILE A 14 -36.75 6.10 -28.40
C ILE A 14 -37.17 7.57 -28.36
N ALA A 15 -36.78 8.28 -27.30
CA ALA A 15 -36.93 9.74 -27.25
C ALA A 15 -35.71 10.38 -27.92
N ALA A 16 -35.89 10.82 -29.17
CA ALA A 16 -35.00 11.72 -29.89
C ALA A 16 -35.69 13.09 -30.04
N ALA A 17 -35.14 14.11 -29.40
CA ALA A 17 -35.38 15.53 -29.66
C ALA A 17 -34.17 16.29 -29.09
N GLY A 18 -33.55 17.26 -29.74
CA GLY A 18 -33.74 17.84 -31.06
C GLY A 18 -32.54 18.73 -31.33
N PHE A 19 -32.14 18.78 -32.60
CA PHE A 19 -31.13 19.67 -33.16
C PHE A 19 -31.36 21.13 -32.73
N LEU A 20 -30.34 21.75 -32.14
CA LEU A 20 -30.12 23.19 -32.28
C LEU A 20 -28.75 23.39 -32.93
N ALA A 21 -28.80 23.91 -34.14
CA ALA A 21 -27.67 24.25 -34.98
C ALA A 21 -26.84 25.37 -34.34
N GLY A 22 -25.55 25.08 -34.10
CA GLY A 22 -24.48 26.06 -33.94
C GLY A 22 -23.45 25.87 -35.06
N PRO A 23 -22.81 26.93 -35.58
CA PRO A 23 -22.01 26.84 -36.79
C PRO A 23 -20.75 25.99 -36.57
N LEU A 24 -20.49 25.12 -37.54
CA LEU A 24 -19.29 24.29 -37.65
C LEU A 24 -18.05 25.18 -37.84
N SER A 25 -17.29 25.39 -36.76
CA SER A 25 -15.91 25.84 -36.87
C SER A 25 -15.02 24.67 -37.30
N ARG A 26 -14.84 24.60 -38.62
CA ARG A 26 -13.75 23.91 -39.31
C ARG A 26 -12.41 24.33 -38.69
N GLY A 27 -11.75 23.44 -37.95
CA GLY A 27 -10.48 23.81 -37.34
C GLY A 27 -9.73 22.78 -36.48
N ASP A 28 -9.99 21.47 -36.57
CA ASP A 28 -9.08 20.49 -35.95
C ASP A 28 -7.79 20.40 -36.79
N ARG A 29 -6.85 21.28 -36.46
CA ARG A 29 -5.49 21.22 -36.99
C ARG A 29 -4.80 20.03 -36.32
N LEU A 30 -4.32 19.10 -37.15
CA LEU A 30 -3.38 18.01 -36.82
C LEU A 30 -2.07 18.49 -36.12
N SER A 31 -1.92 19.79 -35.91
CA SER A 31 -0.80 20.43 -35.22
C SER A 31 -0.90 20.36 -33.68
N ASP A 32 -2.08 20.15 -33.10
CA ASP A 32 -2.28 20.13 -31.63
C ASP A 32 -2.01 18.76 -30.98
N ILE A 33 -1.84 17.71 -31.78
CA ILE A 33 -1.40 16.38 -31.31
C ILE A 33 0.13 16.38 -31.08
N LEU A 34 0.87 17.29 -31.74
CA LEU A 34 2.32 17.41 -31.62
C LEU A 34 2.77 18.39 -30.53
N THR A 35 1.85 19.14 -29.91
CA THR A 35 2.12 20.08 -28.79
C THR A 35 1.82 19.50 -27.40
N GLY A 36 1.51 18.20 -27.31
CA GLY A 36 1.57 17.46 -26.04
C GLY A 36 0.46 17.77 -25.02
N GLN A 37 -0.73 18.23 -25.47
CA GLN A 37 -1.83 18.62 -24.56
C GLN A 37 -3.10 17.78 -24.64
N THR A 38 -3.05 16.57 -25.21
CA THR A 38 -4.14 15.60 -25.09
C THR A 38 -3.63 14.29 -24.49
N PRO A 39 -4.03 13.92 -23.25
CA PRO A 39 -3.81 12.58 -22.77
C PRO A 39 -4.76 11.63 -23.52
N LEU A 40 -4.31 11.16 -24.68
CA LEU A 40 -4.85 9.98 -25.32
C LEU A 40 -4.43 8.78 -24.49
N LEU A 41 -5.34 8.32 -23.64
CA LEU A 41 -5.64 6.94 -23.27
C LEU A 41 -6.52 7.06 -22.01
N ALA A 42 -7.71 6.46 -22.06
CA ALA A 42 -8.42 6.01 -20.87
C ALA A 42 -7.51 4.98 -20.18
N GLY A 43 -6.52 5.49 -19.44
CA GLY A 43 -5.61 4.70 -18.66
C GLY A 43 -6.45 3.94 -17.65
N VAL A 44 -6.21 2.63 -17.57
CA VAL A 44 -6.58 1.78 -16.43
C VAL A 44 -6.54 2.65 -15.19
N ALA A 45 -7.71 2.95 -14.62
CA ALA A 45 -7.80 3.79 -13.44
C ALA A 45 -7.00 3.07 -12.36
N ARG A 46 -5.75 3.52 -12.14
CA ARG A 46 -4.95 3.07 -11.01
C ARG A 46 -5.80 3.40 -9.79
N ALA A 47 -6.18 2.36 -9.05
CA ALA A 47 -6.85 2.57 -7.77
C ALA A 47 -6.01 3.59 -6.99
N PRO A 48 -6.59 4.71 -6.51
CA PRO A 48 -5.84 5.63 -5.67
C PRO A 48 -5.29 4.80 -4.51
N GLY A 49 -3.96 4.72 -4.41
CA GLY A 49 -3.30 3.85 -3.44
C GLY A 49 -3.73 4.23 -2.03
N GLY A 50 -4.61 3.43 -1.45
CA GLY A 50 -5.00 3.58 -0.05
C GLY A 50 -3.85 3.11 0.84
N GLY A 51 -3.66 3.81 1.96
CA GLY A 51 -2.76 3.38 3.02
C GLY A 51 -3.28 3.79 4.38
N ALA A 52 -2.99 2.98 5.39
CA ALA A 52 -3.35 3.25 6.77
C ALA A 52 -2.11 3.16 7.66
N ASP A 53 -2.12 3.96 8.72
CA ASP A 53 -1.03 4.05 9.69
C ASP A 53 -1.46 3.40 10.99
N LEU A 54 -0.57 2.59 11.56
CA LEU A 54 -0.69 2.02 12.90
C LEU A 54 0.29 2.71 13.83
N SER A 55 -0.19 3.05 15.02
CA SER A 55 0.66 3.57 16.08
C SER A 55 1.16 2.42 16.95
N GLY A 56 2.44 2.46 17.30
CA GLY A 56 3.06 1.45 18.13
C GLY A 56 4.27 2.00 18.88
N ALA A 57 5.09 1.09 19.40
CA ALA A 57 6.32 1.44 20.07
C ALA A 57 7.49 0.66 19.48
N ALA A 58 8.59 1.36 19.22
CA ALA A 58 9.89 0.76 18.92
C ALA A 58 10.76 0.74 20.18
N ASP A 59 11.43 -0.38 20.38
CA ASP A 59 12.38 -0.63 21.45
C ASP A 59 13.77 -0.87 20.88
N LEU A 60 14.76 -0.29 21.55
CA LEU A 60 16.17 -0.56 21.35
C LEU A 60 16.85 -0.79 22.70
N GLY A 61 16.56 -1.93 23.32
CA GLY A 61 17.13 -2.36 24.59
C GLY A 61 16.44 -1.70 25.78
N THR A 62 16.90 -0.52 26.17
CA THR A 62 16.31 0.25 27.30
C THR A 62 15.59 1.51 26.84
N ASP A 63 15.69 1.84 25.55
CA ASP A 63 15.07 3.01 24.95
C ASP A 63 13.80 2.58 24.20
N GLN A 64 12.64 2.95 24.74
CA GLN A 64 11.35 2.76 24.07
C GLN A 64 10.84 4.10 23.53
N ARG A 65 10.35 4.11 22.29
CA ARG A 65 9.90 5.31 21.58
C ARG A 65 8.63 5.03 20.79
N PRO A 66 7.79 6.05 20.52
CA PRO A 66 6.68 5.90 19.59
C PRO A 66 7.21 5.53 18.20
N ALA A 67 6.48 4.68 17.49
CA ALA A 67 6.75 4.33 16.11
C ALA A 67 5.45 4.29 15.31
N THR A 68 5.56 4.50 14.00
CA THR A 68 4.42 4.45 13.08
C THR A 68 4.70 3.41 12.02
N LEU A 69 3.74 2.51 11.81
CA LEU A 69 3.78 1.54 10.72
C LEU A 69 2.72 1.91 9.68
N ARG A 70 3.15 2.26 8.48
CA ARG A 70 2.26 2.49 7.35
C ARG A 70 2.15 1.24 6.51
N ILE A 71 0.93 0.77 6.23
CA ILE A 71 0.67 -0.26 5.22
C ILE A 71 -0.08 0.39 4.07
N ALA A 72 0.39 0.20 2.83
CA ALA A 72 -0.20 0.83 1.66
C ALA A 72 -0.22 -0.08 0.43
N CYS A 73 -1.15 0.16 -0.48
CA CYS A 73 -1.08 -0.37 -1.83
C CYS A 73 -0.02 0.41 -2.64
N GLU A 74 0.83 -0.28 -3.41
CA GLU A 74 1.80 0.38 -4.26
C GLU A 74 1.11 1.13 -5.42
N PRO A 75 1.49 2.38 -5.73
CA PRO A 75 0.89 3.14 -6.84
C PRO A 75 1.08 2.48 -8.21
N ALA A 76 2.09 1.62 -8.35
CA ALA A 76 2.46 0.98 -9.61
C ALA A 76 1.65 -0.30 -9.93
N GLY A 77 0.80 -0.82 -9.02
CA GLY A 77 0.02 -2.04 -9.29
C GLY A 77 -0.64 -2.68 -8.05
N SER A 78 -0.85 -4.00 -8.09
CA SER A 78 -1.48 -4.81 -7.03
C SER A 78 -0.56 -5.14 -5.83
N GLY A 79 0.63 -4.51 -5.78
CA GLY A 79 1.61 -4.72 -4.72
C GLY A 79 1.25 -4.05 -3.41
N LEU A 80 1.86 -4.52 -2.33
CA LEU A 80 1.78 -3.93 -0.99
C LEU A 80 3.14 -3.37 -0.58
N SER A 81 3.15 -2.32 0.21
CA SER A 81 4.33 -1.86 0.93
C SER A 81 4.01 -1.68 2.41
N ALA A 82 5.01 -1.91 3.25
CA ALA A 82 4.96 -1.58 4.66
C ALA A 82 6.18 -0.73 5.04
N ALA A 83 5.95 0.38 5.73
CA ALA A 83 6.98 1.33 6.11
C ALA A 83 6.93 1.58 7.61
N LEU A 84 7.97 1.14 8.33
CA LEU A 84 8.17 1.43 9.75
C LEU A 84 8.95 2.73 9.89
N THR A 85 8.37 3.74 10.52
CA THR A 85 9.01 5.02 10.82
C THR A 85 9.30 5.14 12.31
N VAL A 86 10.57 5.39 12.64
CA VAL A 86 11.03 5.69 14.00
C VAL A 86 11.50 7.16 14.05
N PRO A 87 10.82 8.04 14.79
CA PRO A 87 11.19 9.44 14.90
C PRO A 87 12.49 9.61 15.72
N ARG A 88 13.18 10.74 15.52
CA ARG A 88 14.39 11.11 16.26
C ARG A 88 15.49 10.02 16.30
N PHE A 89 15.62 9.26 15.22
CA PHE A 89 16.58 8.16 15.10
C PHE A 89 18.05 8.57 15.33
N ALA A 90 18.38 9.85 15.10
CA ALA A 90 19.73 10.36 15.32
C ALA A 90 20.21 10.18 16.78
N GLU A 91 19.29 10.20 17.75
CA GLU A 91 19.60 9.93 19.16
C GLU A 91 19.94 8.46 19.41
N LEU A 92 19.49 7.55 18.53
CA LEU A 92 19.74 6.11 18.60
C LEU A 92 21.00 5.67 17.84
N ALA A 93 21.56 6.53 16.98
CA ALA A 93 22.74 6.25 16.15
C ALA A 93 23.99 5.73 16.92
N PRO A 94 24.24 6.13 18.19
CA PRO A 94 25.34 5.54 18.97
C PRO A 94 25.15 4.05 19.27
N ARG A 95 23.91 3.56 19.26
CA ARG A 95 23.53 2.18 19.66
C ARG A 95 23.03 1.33 18.49
N PHE A 96 22.81 1.94 17.33
CA PHE A 96 22.26 1.26 16.17
C PHE A 96 22.71 1.94 14.87
N ASP A 97 23.17 1.16 13.91
CA ASP A 97 23.71 1.66 12.65
C ASP A 97 22.62 1.88 11.58
N PHE A 98 21.92 3.02 11.67
CA PHE A 98 20.94 3.41 10.65
C PHE A 98 21.57 3.75 9.30
N ALA A 99 22.82 4.22 9.28
CA ALA A 99 23.50 4.58 8.03
C ALA A 99 23.79 3.33 7.20
N GLY A 100 24.15 2.22 7.84
CA GLY A 100 24.31 0.92 7.19
C GLY A 100 23.02 0.37 6.58
N LEU A 101 21.84 0.87 6.98
CA LEU A 101 20.56 0.50 6.36
C LEU A 101 20.16 1.42 5.19
N ALA A 102 20.88 2.54 5.02
CA ALA A 102 20.53 3.60 4.06
C ALA A 102 21.20 3.46 2.69
N GLY A 103 21.97 2.40 2.38
CA GLY A 103 22.71 2.36 1.12
C GLY A 103 23.29 1.03 0.59
N SER A 104 23.24 0.97 -0.76
CA SER A 104 23.88 0.11 -1.77
C SER A 104 23.27 -1.27 -2.10
N ASP A 105 23.12 -1.50 -3.42
CA ASP A 105 22.41 -2.61 -4.07
C ASP A 105 23.03 -4.01 -3.86
N SER A 106 24.23 -4.11 -3.24
CA SER A 106 24.95 -5.38 -3.14
C SER A 106 24.52 -6.25 -1.95
N GLU A 107 23.92 -5.67 -0.91
CA GLU A 107 23.45 -6.43 0.25
C GLU A 107 22.23 -5.75 0.88
N THR A 108 21.03 -6.05 0.36
CA THR A 108 19.79 -5.54 0.95
C THR A 108 19.57 -6.18 2.32
N PRO A 109 19.56 -5.41 3.42
CA PRO A 109 19.35 -5.96 4.76
C PRO A 109 18.01 -6.67 4.82
N LEU A 110 17.92 -7.73 5.64
CA LEU A 110 16.66 -8.42 5.88
C LEU A 110 16.04 -7.93 7.19
N THR A 111 14.74 -7.69 7.16
CA THR A 111 13.91 -7.49 8.35
C THR A 111 13.07 -8.71 8.64
N GLY A 112 12.74 -8.95 9.91
CA GLY A 112 11.76 -9.93 10.35
C GLY A 112 10.42 -9.28 10.66
N ILE A 113 9.33 -9.86 10.16
CA ILE A 113 7.96 -9.46 10.50
C ILE A 113 7.23 -10.69 11.03
N LEU A 114 6.79 -10.60 12.28
CA LEU A 114 5.98 -11.60 12.96
C LEU A 114 4.57 -11.03 13.16
N VAL A 115 3.55 -11.77 12.75
CA VAL A 115 2.16 -11.45 12.99
C VAL A 115 1.52 -12.56 13.79
N SER A 116 0.89 -12.20 14.90
CA SER A 116 0.16 -13.10 15.77
C SER A 116 -1.29 -12.65 15.84
N SER A 117 -2.21 -13.50 15.42
CA SER A 117 -3.66 -13.30 15.52
C SER A 117 -4.31 -14.50 16.23
N ALA A 118 -5.63 -14.44 16.44
CA ALA A 118 -6.37 -15.51 17.10
C ALA A 118 -6.20 -16.85 16.33
N GLY A 119 -5.39 -17.76 16.89
CA GLY A 119 -5.16 -19.10 16.33
C GLY A 119 -4.14 -19.18 15.19
N SER A 120 -3.41 -18.11 14.87
CA SER A 120 -2.40 -18.12 13.80
C SER A 120 -1.19 -17.27 14.15
N VAL A 121 -0.01 -17.77 13.80
CA VAL A 121 1.25 -17.04 13.87
C VAL A 121 1.95 -17.16 12.52
N ARG A 122 2.31 -16.03 11.93
CA ARG A 122 3.02 -15.95 10.65
C ARG A 122 4.32 -15.18 10.85
N SER A 123 5.43 -15.74 10.38
CA SER A 123 6.73 -15.07 10.37
C SER A 123 7.24 -14.99 8.93
N VAL A 124 7.71 -13.82 8.53
CA VAL A 124 8.32 -13.59 7.21
C VAL A 124 9.61 -12.81 7.37
N ARG A 125 10.58 -13.06 6.49
CA ARG A 125 11.80 -12.26 6.36
C ARG A 125 11.81 -11.61 4.98
N MET A 126 12.06 -10.31 4.93
CA MET A 126 11.96 -9.55 3.69
C MET A 126 13.12 -8.56 3.56
N PRO A 127 13.57 -8.27 2.32
CA PRO A 127 14.50 -7.18 2.07
C PRO A 127 13.89 -5.85 2.51
N VAL A 128 14.65 -5.04 3.23
CA VAL A 128 14.25 -3.72 3.71
C VAL A 128 15.12 -2.64 3.11
N GLN A 129 14.52 -1.49 2.83
CA GLN A 129 15.21 -0.29 2.42
C GLN A 129 15.06 0.79 3.50
N GLY A 130 16.19 1.21 4.07
CA GLY A 130 16.23 2.30 5.02
C GLY A 130 16.38 3.65 4.31
N ALA A 131 15.64 4.65 4.77
CA ALA A 131 15.81 6.03 4.33
C ALA A 131 15.59 7.00 5.49
N ALA A 132 16.46 7.97 5.64
CA ALA A 132 16.23 9.10 6.53
C ALA A 132 15.22 10.05 5.88
N THR A 133 14.15 10.39 6.59
CA THR A 133 13.12 11.35 6.10
C THR A 133 13.41 12.79 6.53
N GLY A 134 14.59 13.03 7.09
CA GLY A 134 15.04 14.29 7.71
C GLY A 134 15.40 14.08 9.18
N ARG A 135 16.21 14.98 9.75
CA ARG A 135 16.74 14.83 11.13
C ARG A 135 15.65 14.77 12.20
N GLU A 136 14.56 15.51 11.97
CA GLU A 136 13.38 15.58 12.86
C GLU A 136 12.31 14.54 12.49
N ALA A 137 12.19 14.19 11.20
CA ALA A 137 11.10 13.38 10.65
C ALA A 137 11.26 11.87 10.87
N GLY A 138 12.48 11.40 11.14
CA GLY A 138 12.75 10.01 11.51
C GLY A 138 13.54 9.21 10.47
N PHE A 139 13.64 7.91 10.75
CA PHE A 139 14.19 6.91 9.83
C PHE A 139 13.08 5.95 9.46
N THR A 140 12.91 5.71 8.16
CA THR A 140 11.87 4.84 7.62
C THR A 140 12.50 3.58 7.03
N LEU A 141 12.00 2.43 7.46
CA LEU A 141 12.33 1.11 6.98
C LEU A 141 11.19 0.59 6.12
N THR A 142 11.40 0.52 4.81
CA THR A 142 10.38 0.12 3.85
C THR A 142 10.62 -1.30 3.35
N VAL A 143 9.59 -2.14 3.44
CA VAL A 143 9.51 -3.41 2.72
C VAL A 143 8.51 -3.28 1.58
N THR A 144 8.85 -3.83 0.42
CA THR A 144 7.96 -3.92 -0.73
C THR A 144 7.64 -5.38 -1.00
N GLY A 145 6.35 -5.66 -1.20
CA GLY A 145 5.82 -6.97 -1.54
C GLY A 145 6.36 -7.48 -2.87
N ALA A 146 6.42 -8.81 -3.00
CA ALA A 146 6.89 -9.43 -4.24
C ALA A 146 5.90 -9.12 -5.38
N ARG A 147 6.42 -8.65 -6.52
CA ARG A 147 5.61 -8.37 -7.72
C ARG A 147 5.32 -9.60 -8.57
N ARG A 148 6.02 -10.71 -8.32
CA ARG A 148 5.87 -11.99 -9.02
C ARG A 148 5.92 -13.12 -7.98
N GLY A 149 4.99 -14.06 -8.06
CA GLY A 149 4.84 -15.15 -7.09
C GLY A 149 4.01 -14.75 -5.88
N GLU A 150 4.06 -15.57 -4.82
CA GLU A 150 3.35 -15.29 -3.57
C GLU A 150 3.94 -14.06 -2.87
N ASP A 151 3.10 -13.06 -2.57
CA ASP A 151 3.50 -11.88 -1.83
C ASP A 151 3.34 -12.11 -0.31
N PRO A 152 4.42 -12.33 0.46
CA PRO A 152 4.33 -12.58 1.90
C PRO A 152 3.69 -11.41 2.67
N LEU A 153 3.80 -10.17 2.16
CA LEU A 153 3.18 -8.98 2.74
C LEU A 153 1.65 -9.02 2.65
N ARG A 154 1.09 -9.75 1.67
CA ARG A 154 -0.36 -9.91 1.54
C ARG A 154 -0.95 -10.68 2.72
N GLY A 155 -0.31 -11.77 3.13
CA GLY A 155 -0.75 -12.53 4.30
C GLY A 155 -0.66 -11.72 5.60
N VAL A 156 0.37 -10.88 5.71
CA VAL A 156 0.54 -9.92 6.82
C VAL A 156 -0.59 -8.88 6.79
N ALA A 157 -0.80 -8.21 5.67
CA ALA A 157 -1.83 -7.18 5.50
C ALA A 157 -3.25 -7.73 5.77
N GLN A 158 -3.56 -8.94 5.28
CA GLN A 158 -4.84 -9.61 5.57
C GLN A 158 -5.04 -9.85 7.06
N ALA A 159 -4.02 -10.38 7.76
CA ALA A 159 -4.10 -10.59 9.20
C ALA A 159 -4.31 -9.28 9.96
N LEU A 160 -3.64 -8.18 9.55
CA LEU A 160 -3.82 -6.87 10.17
C LEU A 160 -5.22 -6.28 10.00
N THR A 161 -6.05 -6.78 9.07
CA THR A 161 -7.48 -6.39 9.00
C THR A 161 -8.34 -7.02 10.09
N GLN A 162 -7.76 -7.87 10.96
CA GLN A 162 -8.43 -8.45 12.11
C GLN A 162 -8.06 -7.70 13.39
N PRO A 163 -9.04 -7.22 14.18
CA PRO A 163 -8.78 -6.60 15.48
C PRO A 163 -8.04 -7.54 16.43
N GLY A 164 -7.23 -6.97 17.33
CA GLY A 164 -6.44 -7.71 18.31
C GLY A 164 -5.18 -8.39 17.73
N THR A 165 -4.96 -8.29 16.41
CA THR A 165 -3.73 -8.78 15.78
C THR A 165 -2.53 -7.99 16.27
N ARG A 166 -1.45 -8.70 16.62
CA ARG A 166 -0.18 -8.11 17.02
C ARG A 166 0.85 -8.30 15.90
N LEU A 167 1.50 -7.22 15.49
CA LEU A 167 2.67 -7.25 14.61
C LEU A 167 3.91 -6.89 15.40
N THR A 168 4.96 -7.69 15.22
CA THR A 168 6.31 -7.42 15.72
C THR A 168 7.26 -7.32 14.53
N TRP A 169 7.88 -6.16 14.37
CA TRP A 169 8.92 -5.88 13.39
C TRP A 169 10.27 -5.94 14.09
N THR A 170 11.23 -6.68 13.53
CA THR A 170 12.58 -6.79 14.10
C THR A 170 13.62 -6.51 13.03
N GLN A 171 14.43 -5.47 13.27
CA GLN A 171 15.52 -5.08 12.40
C GLN A 171 16.86 -5.22 13.13
N ALA A 172 17.76 -6.05 12.59
CA ALA A 172 19.13 -6.14 13.07
C ALA A 172 19.93 -4.90 12.67
N SER A 173 20.86 -4.47 13.53
CA SER A 173 21.86 -3.47 13.19
C SER A 173 22.90 -4.09 12.24
N PRO A 174 23.30 -3.39 11.17
CA PRO A 174 24.46 -3.77 10.35
C PRO A 174 25.76 -3.85 11.15
N ARG A 175 25.88 -3.05 12.23
CA ARG A 175 27.06 -3.04 13.09
C ARG A 175 26.98 -4.18 14.10
N SER A 176 27.99 -5.06 14.07
CA SER A 176 28.09 -6.20 14.99
C SER A 176 28.11 -5.76 16.45
N GLY A 177 27.33 -6.45 17.29
CA GLY A 177 27.26 -6.20 18.74
C GLY A 177 26.18 -5.22 19.16
N ASP A 178 25.60 -4.45 18.22
CA ASP A 178 24.47 -3.59 18.51
C ASP A 178 23.19 -4.42 18.76
N PRO A 179 22.27 -3.96 19.64
CA PRO A 179 20.96 -4.56 19.80
C PRO A 179 20.12 -4.44 18.52
N ALA A 180 19.15 -5.36 18.36
CA ALA A 180 18.15 -5.25 17.30
C ALA A 180 17.06 -4.23 17.69
N LEU A 181 16.62 -3.43 16.72
CA LEU A 181 15.44 -2.59 16.84
C LEU A 181 14.19 -3.46 16.74
N THR A 182 13.31 -3.40 17.73
CA THR A 182 12.05 -4.16 17.74
C THR A 182 10.86 -3.24 17.88
N ALA A 183 9.95 -3.21 16.90
CA ALA A 183 8.72 -2.42 16.97
C ALA A 183 7.48 -3.31 17.09
N VAL A 184 6.57 -2.93 17.97
CA VAL A 184 5.33 -3.68 18.25
C VAL A 184 4.12 -2.80 17.98
N PHE A 185 3.16 -3.37 17.26
CA PHE A 185 1.88 -2.76 16.91
C PHE A 185 0.76 -3.70 17.29
N THR A 186 -0.28 -3.18 17.95
CA THR A 186 -1.50 -3.92 18.27
C THR A 186 -2.64 -3.27 17.54
N VAL A 187 -3.33 -4.03 16.68
CA VAL A 187 -4.42 -3.53 15.84
C VAL A 187 -5.69 -3.37 16.68
N THR A 188 -6.18 -2.13 16.77
CA THR A 188 -7.51 -1.85 17.35
C THR A 188 -8.63 -2.14 16.35
N GLU A 189 -9.89 -2.10 16.81
CA GLU A 189 -11.04 -2.23 15.89
C GLU A 189 -11.08 -1.12 14.83
N ALA A 190 -10.74 0.12 15.22
CA ALA A 190 -10.69 1.26 14.31
C ALA A 190 -9.58 1.08 13.27
N ASP A 191 -8.40 0.61 13.70
CA ASP A 191 -7.27 0.33 12.80
C ASP A 191 -7.61 -0.76 11.79
N ALA A 192 -8.21 -1.86 12.25
CA ALA A 192 -8.64 -2.97 11.39
C ALA A 192 -9.62 -2.49 10.31
N ALA A 193 -10.60 -1.65 10.69
CA ALA A 193 -11.54 -1.07 9.77
C ALA A 193 -10.86 -0.11 8.76
N ALA A 194 -9.94 0.73 9.23
CA ALA A 194 -9.18 1.64 8.38
C ALA A 194 -8.31 0.87 7.37
N LEU A 195 -7.59 -0.16 7.81
CA LEU A 195 -6.79 -1.04 6.96
C LEU A 195 -7.66 -1.78 5.94
N LYS A 196 -8.81 -2.32 6.34
CA LYS A 196 -9.73 -3.00 5.43
C LYS A 196 -10.22 -2.07 4.31
N ASN A 197 -10.55 -0.83 4.66
CA ASN A 197 -10.98 0.18 3.69
C ASN A 197 -9.83 0.62 2.77
N ALA A 198 -8.65 0.87 3.34
CA ALA A 198 -7.49 1.36 2.58
C ALA A 198 -6.91 0.30 1.64
N LEU A 199 -6.86 -0.96 2.06
CA LEU A 199 -6.18 -2.04 1.35
C LEU A 199 -7.11 -2.87 0.46
N GLY A 200 -8.42 -2.60 0.47
CA GLY A 200 -9.42 -3.38 -0.26
C GLY A 200 -9.08 -3.56 -1.74
N GLY A 201 -8.54 -2.53 -2.40
CA GLY A 201 -8.16 -2.59 -3.81
C GLY A 201 -7.00 -3.55 -4.10
N CYS A 202 -5.92 -3.52 -3.32
CA CYS A 202 -4.76 -4.39 -3.56
C CYS A 202 -4.95 -5.81 -3.01
N LEU A 203 -5.77 -6.00 -1.97
CA LEU A 203 -6.09 -7.32 -1.42
C LEU A 203 -7.08 -8.11 -2.30
N ALA A 204 -7.94 -7.43 -3.07
CA ALA A 204 -8.92 -8.07 -3.95
C ALA A 204 -8.34 -8.56 -5.29
N ALA A 205 -7.18 -8.05 -5.72
CA ALA A 205 -6.56 -8.45 -6.98
C ALA A 205 -6.02 -9.89 -6.91
N PRO A 206 -6.47 -10.83 -7.77
CA PRO A 206 -5.84 -12.14 -7.91
C PRO A 206 -4.46 -12.00 -8.59
N PHE A 207 -3.56 -12.96 -8.33
CA PHE A 207 -2.24 -13.04 -8.95
C PHE A 207 -2.33 -13.57 -10.38
#